data_AF-A0A4Q7R6F7-F1
#
_entry.id   AF-A0A4Q7R6F7-F1
#
_cell.length_a   1.000
_cell.length_b   1.000
_cell.length_c   1.000
_cell.angle_alpha   90.00
_cell.angle_beta   90.00
_cell.angle_gamma   90.00
#
_symmetry.space_group_name_H-M   'P 1'
#
loop_
_entity.id
_entity.type
_entity.pdbx_description
1 polymer ?
#
loop_
_entity_poly.entity_id
_entity_poly.type
_entity_poly.pdbx_seq_one_letter_code
_entity_poly.pdbx_strand_id
1 'polypeptide(L)'
;MNPDEAIPLQAFGALLHSQNLGMVCRALNMYQVAAAYTQVSGGNPLEPMADEVRQVALGIVSRPPVEESEDVPVGFDHLSALNVLTTLAEPEDAELIANVLESAPNDQIRAVASLAADTARRKATGASR
;
A
#
# COMPACT_ATOMS: atom_id res chain seq x y z
N MET A 1 6.56 -21.38 -14.31
CA MET A 1 6.64 -19.91 -14.31
C MET A 1 8.07 -19.58 -14.70
N ASN A 2 8.28 -18.88 -15.81
CA ASN A 2 9.63 -18.57 -16.28
C ASN A 2 10.27 -17.54 -15.32
N PRO A 3 11.56 -17.66 -14.98
CA PRO A 3 12.24 -16.65 -14.16
C PRO A 3 12.34 -15.27 -14.85
N ASP A 4 12.04 -15.19 -16.15
CA ASP A 4 11.98 -13.96 -16.95
C ASP A 4 10.66 -13.17 -16.86
N GLU A 5 9.64 -13.66 -16.14
CA GLU A 5 8.36 -12.94 -15.94
C GLU A 5 8.31 -12.14 -14.63
N ALA A 6 9.46 -11.88 -14.00
CA ALA A 6 9.51 -10.87 -12.94
C ALA A 6 9.33 -9.49 -13.58
N ILE A 7 8.37 -8.70 -13.08
CA ILE A 7 8.21 -7.30 -13.50
C ILE A 7 9.56 -6.60 -13.27
N PRO A 8 10.20 -6.04 -14.32
CA PRO A 8 11.46 -5.33 -14.13
C PRO A 8 11.24 -4.17 -13.16
N LEU A 9 12.12 -4.02 -12.16
CA LEU A 9 12.00 -2.96 -11.13
C LEU A 9 11.84 -1.56 -11.75
N GLN A 10 12.51 -1.30 -12.87
CA GLN A 10 12.37 -0.05 -13.62
C GLN A 10 10.94 0.18 -14.15
N ALA A 11 10.30 -0.87 -14.67
CA ALA A 11 8.92 -0.79 -15.16
C ALA A 11 7.93 -0.60 -13.99
N PHE A 12 8.16 -1.29 -12.87
CA PHE A 12 7.38 -1.08 -11.66
C PHE A 12 7.53 0.36 -11.14
N GLY A 13 8.75 0.88 -11.03
CA GLY A 13 9.01 2.26 -10.62
C GLY A 13 8.36 3.29 -11.54
N ALA A 14 8.36 3.06 -12.86
CA ALA A 14 7.66 3.92 -13.80
C ALA A 14 6.14 3.96 -13.57
N LEU A 15 5.53 2.84 -13.17
CA LEU A 15 4.11 2.80 -12.79
C LEU A 15 3.86 3.51 -11.45
N LEU A 16 4.73 3.26 -10.46
CA LEU A 16 4.62 3.81 -9.10
C LEU A 16 4.72 5.35 -9.09
N HIS A 17 5.54 5.93 -9.97
CA HIS A 17 5.73 7.37 -10.09
C HIS A 17 4.92 8.00 -11.25
N SER A 18 3.95 7.28 -11.80
CA SER A 18 3.10 7.81 -12.87
C SER A 18 2.25 8.98 -12.38
N GLN A 19 2.01 9.95 -13.27
CA GLN A 19 1.01 11.01 -13.03
C GLN A 19 -0.44 10.48 -13.12
N ASN A 20 -0.62 9.26 -13.63
CA ASN A 20 -1.92 8.61 -13.68
C ASN A 20 -2.15 7.80 -12.39
N LEU A 21 -3.08 8.27 -11.55
CA LEU A 21 -3.40 7.64 -10.27
C LEU A 21 -3.78 6.15 -10.41
N GLY A 22 -4.50 5.77 -11.47
CA GLY A 22 -4.84 4.38 -11.73
C GLY A 22 -3.61 3.49 -11.95
N MET A 23 -2.56 4.01 -12.60
CA MET A 23 -1.29 3.30 -12.75
C MET A 23 -0.54 3.15 -11.42
N VAL A 24 -0.57 4.19 -10.58
CA VAL A 24 0.01 4.13 -9.23
C VAL A 24 -0.71 3.08 -8.39
N CYS A 25 -2.06 3.12 -8.33
CA CYS A 25 -2.85 2.12 -7.61
C CYS A 25 -2.62 0.69 -8.13
N ARG A 26 -2.44 0.54 -9.44
CA ARG A 26 -2.06 -0.74 -10.04
C ARG A 26 -0.69 -1.22 -9.54
N ALA A 27 0.30 -0.32 -9.47
CA ALA A 27 1.62 -0.66 -8.92
C ALA A 27 1.53 -1.08 -7.44
N LEU A 28 0.76 -0.35 -6.62
CA LEU A 28 0.54 -0.71 -5.22
C LEU A 28 -0.10 -2.10 -5.08
N ASN A 29 -1.14 -2.39 -5.87
CA ASN A 29 -1.78 -3.71 -5.86
C ASN A 29 -0.83 -4.81 -6.36
N MET A 30 0.05 -4.54 -7.33
CA MET A 30 1.09 -5.46 -7.77
C MET A 30 2.08 -5.78 -6.64
N TYR A 31 2.50 -4.77 -5.87
CA TYR A 31 3.34 -4.99 -4.69
C TYR A 31 2.66 -5.89 -3.67
N GLN A 32 1.38 -5.62 -3.36
CA GLN A 32 0.63 -6.41 -2.39
C GLN A 32 0.48 -7.87 -2.82
N VAL A 33 0.22 -8.11 -4.11
CA VAL A 33 0.16 -9.45 -4.68
C VAL A 33 1.52 -10.14 -4.53
N ALA A 34 2.61 -9.49 -4.94
CA ALA A 34 3.95 -10.05 -4.82
C ALA A 34 4.33 -10.36 -3.36
N ALA A 35 3.98 -9.46 -2.42
CA ALA A 35 4.16 -9.64 -0.98
C ALA A 35 3.42 -10.87 -0.46
N ALA A 36 2.18 -11.11 -0.90
CA ALA A 36 1.39 -12.28 -0.49
C ALA A 36 1.97 -13.61 -0.99
N TYR A 37 2.59 -13.63 -2.17
CA TYR A 37 3.19 -14.84 -2.75
C TYR A 37 4.60 -15.16 -2.21
N THR A 38 5.21 -14.27 -1.42
CA THR A 38 6.57 -14.48 -0.88
C THR A 38 6.73 -15.69 0.03
N GLN A 39 5.64 -16.11 0.70
CA GLN A 39 5.64 -17.27 1.59
C GLN A 39 5.99 -18.58 0.85
N VAL A 40 5.89 -18.61 -0.48
CA VAL A 40 6.11 -19.80 -1.32
C VAL A 40 7.27 -19.68 -2.32
N SER A 41 7.78 -18.47 -2.61
CA SER A 41 8.67 -18.23 -3.76
C SER A 41 10.05 -17.63 -3.47
N GLY A 42 10.49 -17.54 -2.21
CA GLY A 42 11.86 -17.11 -1.89
C GLY A 42 12.09 -15.60 -1.78
N GLY A 43 11.04 -14.82 -1.46
CA GLY A 43 11.12 -13.37 -1.22
C GLY A 43 10.24 -12.54 -2.17
N ASN A 44 10.05 -11.25 -1.87
CA ASN A 44 9.29 -10.35 -2.74
C ASN A 44 10.25 -9.80 -3.80
N PRO A 45 10.04 -10.06 -5.10
CA PRO A 45 10.91 -9.49 -6.14
C PRO A 45 10.90 -7.95 -6.15
N LEU A 46 9.87 -7.32 -5.55
CA LEU A 46 9.72 -5.88 -5.43
C LEU A 46 10.22 -5.31 -4.08
N GLU A 47 10.73 -6.16 -3.18
CA GLU A 47 11.27 -5.74 -1.88
C GLU A 47 12.27 -4.57 -1.94
N PRO A 48 13.17 -4.48 -2.95
CA PRO A 48 14.08 -3.33 -3.05
C PRO A 48 13.39 -1.96 -3.19
N MET A 49 12.09 -1.94 -3.50
CA MET A 49 11.28 -0.72 -3.63
C MET A 49 10.31 -0.51 -2.47
N ALA A 50 10.40 -1.30 -1.39
CA ALA A 50 9.47 -1.24 -0.26
C ALA A 50 9.35 0.18 0.33
N ASP A 51 10.47 0.87 0.55
CA ASP A 51 10.47 2.22 1.12
C ASP A 51 9.78 3.24 0.21
N GLU A 52 10.06 3.19 -1.11
CA GLU A 52 9.43 4.08 -2.09
C GLU A 52 7.92 3.80 -2.18
N VAL A 53 7.53 2.52 -2.20
CA VAL A 53 6.13 2.09 -2.21
C VAL A 53 5.40 2.59 -0.97
N ARG A 54 6.01 2.46 0.22
CA ARG A 54 5.46 2.99 1.47
C ARG A 54 5.27 4.51 1.39
N GLN A 55 6.29 5.25 0.96
CA GLN A 55 6.22 6.71 0.84
C GLN A 55 5.11 7.16 -0.11
N VAL A 56 4.94 6.48 -1.25
CA VAL A 56 3.85 6.77 -2.20
C VAL A 56 2.49 6.47 -1.59
N ALA A 57 2.33 5.34 -0.90
CA ALA A 57 1.09 4.99 -0.21
C ALA A 57 0.73 6.03 0.88
N LEU A 58 1.71 6.46 1.68
CA LEU A 58 1.52 7.53 2.68
C LEU A 58 1.14 8.86 2.01
N GLY A 59 1.77 9.19 0.89
CA GLY A 59 1.45 10.35 0.09
C GLY A 59 -0.01 10.36 -0.40
N ILE A 60 -0.55 9.21 -0.77
CA ILE A 60 -1.96 9.06 -1.16
C ILE A 60 -2.88 9.27 0.05
N VAL A 61 -2.65 8.56 1.16
CA VAL A 61 -3.56 8.62 2.32
C VAL A 61 -3.48 9.94 3.11
N SER A 62 -2.43 10.75 2.86
CA SER A 62 -2.33 12.13 3.38
C SER A 62 -3.28 13.13 2.70
N ARG A 63 -3.96 12.72 1.63
CA ARG A 63 -4.90 13.54 0.87
C ARG A 63 -6.32 12.97 1.02
N PRO A 64 -7.37 13.76 0.80
CA PRO A 64 -8.73 13.24 0.73
C PRO A 64 -8.83 12.09 -0.29
N PRO A 65 -9.62 11.03 0.01
CA PRO A 65 -9.84 9.92 -0.93
C PRO A 65 -10.48 10.43 -2.22
N VAL A 66 -10.22 9.75 -3.34
CA VAL A 66 -10.91 10.10 -4.59
C VAL A 66 -12.41 9.90 -4.46
N GLU A 67 -13.17 10.84 -5.04
CA GLU A 67 -14.62 10.74 -5.15
C GLU A 67 -15.03 9.59 -6.08
N GLU A 68 -16.28 9.16 -5.95
CA GLU A 68 -16.87 8.16 -6.84
C GLU A 68 -16.99 8.69 -8.27
N SER A 69 -16.73 7.82 -9.25
CA SER A 69 -16.97 8.05 -10.67
C SER A 69 -17.49 6.79 -11.34
N GLU A 70 -17.89 6.88 -12.61
CA GLU A 70 -18.49 5.77 -13.37
C GLU A 70 -17.65 4.48 -13.34
N ASP A 71 -16.31 4.61 -13.33
CA ASP A 71 -15.37 3.47 -13.37
C ASP A 71 -14.61 3.24 -12.06
N VAL A 72 -14.74 4.12 -11.06
CA VAL A 72 -13.91 4.10 -9.84
C VAL A 72 -14.77 4.28 -8.59
N PRO A 73 -14.81 3.27 -7.70
CA PRO A 73 -15.47 3.40 -6.40
C PRO A 73 -14.82 4.47 -5.51
N VAL A 74 -15.61 5.08 -4.62
CA VAL A 74 -15.12 6.04 -3.63
C VAL A 74 -13.95 5.47 -2.82
N GLY A 75 -12.85 6.23 -2.77
CA GLY A 75 -11.63 5.90 -2.03
C GLY A 75 -10.89 4.66 -2.51
N PHE A 76 -11.02 4.31 -3.81
CA PHE A 76 -10.22 3.26 -4.44
C PHE A 76 -8.71 3.44 -4.23
N ASP A 77 -8.24 4.69 -4.29
CA ASP A 77 -6.84 5.04 -4.07
C ASP A 77 -6.38 4.77 -2.64
N HIS A 78 -7.19 5.17 -1.65
CA HIS A 78 -6.99 4.87 -0.24
C HIS A 78 -6.98 3.37 0.00
N LEU A 79 -7.90 2.61 -0.62
CA LEU A 79 -7.94 1.17 -0.50
C LEU A 79 -6.64 0.50 -1.00
N SER A 80 -6.15 0.90 -2.17
CA SER A 80 -4.88 0.39 -2.72
C SER A 80 -3.68 0.76 -1.84
N ALA A 81 -3.61 2.01 -1.36
CA ALA A 81 -2.54 2.47 -0.50
C ALA A 81 -2.53 1.76 0.87
N LEU A 82 -3.68 1.71 1.55
CA LEU A 82 -3.82 1.07 2.85
C LEU A 82 -3.53 -0.44 2.78
N ASN A 83 -3.90 -1.11 1.68
CA ASN A 83 -3.60 -2.53 1.49
C ASN A 83 -2.10 -2.80 1.56
N VAL A 84 -1.27 -1.99 0.90
CA VAL A 84 0.19 -2.17 0.97
C VAL A 84 0.72 -1.82 2.37
N LEU A 85 0.15 -0.81 3.01
CA LEU A 85 0.51 -0.43 4.39
C LEU A 85 0.16 -1.53 5.42
N THR A 86 -0.74 -2.47 5.11
CA THR A 86 -0.91 -3.68 5.96
C THR A 86 0.37 -4.52 6.08
N THR A 87 1.29 -4.37 5.14
CA THR A 87 2.61 -5.03 5.14
C THR A 87 3.72 -4.05 5.53
N LEU A 88 3.67 -2.83 4.98
CA LEU A 88 4.80 -1.89 5.02
C LEU A 88 4.71 -0.79 6.07
N ALA A 89 3.56 -0.56 6.71
CA ALA A 89 3.45 0.50 7.70
C ALA A 89 4.51 0.36 8.80
N GLU A 90 5.10 1.49 9.19
CA GLU A 90 6.08 1.61 10.26
C GLU A 90 5.49 2.40 11.43
N PRO A 91 6.11 2.36 12.63
CA PRO A 91 5.60 3.03 13.83
C PRO A 91 5.27 4.51 13.64
N GLU A 92 6.10 5.23 12.88
CA GLU A 92 5.90 6.66 12.61
C GLU A 92 4.65 6.97 11.76
N ASP A 93 4.07 5.97 11.09
CA ASP A 93 2.88 6.14 10.26
C ASP A 93 1.58 6.10 11.08
N ALA A 94 1.65 5.69 12.34
CA ALA A 94 0.49 5.36 13.16
C ALA A 94 -0.51 6.52 13.28
N GLU A 95 -0.01 7.76 13.47
CA GLU A 95 -0.86 8.94 13.61
C GLU A 95 -1.60 9.26 12.30
N LEU A 96 -0.90 9.18 11.15
CA LEU A 96 -1.52 9.40 9.85
C LEU A 96 -2.62 8.36 9.58
N ILE A 97 -2.34 7.09 9.84
CA ILE A 97 -3.31 6.01 9.62
C ILE A 97 -4.51 6.13 10.57
N ALA A 98 -4.30 6.60 11.81
CA ALA A 98 -5.39 6.87 12.75
C ALA A 98 -6.33 7.97 12.23
N ASN A 99 -5.78 9.06 11.68
CA ASN A 99 -6.59 10.12 11.06
C ASN A 99 -7.44 9.58 9.90
N VAL A 100 -6.86 8.71 9.06
CA VAL A 100 -7.59 8.05 7.95
C VAL A 100 -8.71 7.16 8.48
N LEU A 101 -8.49 6.46 9.59
CA LEU A 101 -9.51 5.62 10.24
C LEU A 101 -10.70 6.45 10.73
N GLU A 102 -10.45 7.62 11.32
CA GLU A 102 -11.50 8.52 11.80
C GLU A 102 -12.35 9.08 10.65
N SER A 103 -11.72 9.41 9.53
CA SER A 103 -12.39 9.99 8.35
C SER A 103 -12.78 8.97 7.26
N ALA A 104 -12.70 7.67 7.52
CA ALA A 104 -12.91 6.63 6.51
C ALA A 104 -14.32 6.73 5.88
N PRO A 105 -14.43 6.86 4.54
CA PRO A 105 -15.70 7.12 3.86
C PRO A 105 -16.60 5.88 3.76
N ASN A 106 -16.06 4.68 3.99
CA ASN A 106 -16.81 3.44 4.00
C ASN A 106 -16.16 2.38 4.92
N ASP A 107 -16.92 1.32 5.21
CA ASP A 107 -16.49 0.25 6.12
C ASP A 107 -15.30 -0.56 5.58
N GLN A 108 -15.17 -0.67 4.26
CA GLN A 108 -14.05 -1.38 3.65
C GLN A 108 -12.73 -0.67 3.90
N ILE A 109 -12.68 0.65 3.67
CA ILE A 109 -11.49 1.47 3.96
C ILE A 109 -11.19 1.46 5.45
N ARG A 110 -12.22 1.55 6.31
CA ARG A 110 -12.07 1.45 7.76
C ARG A 110 -11.44 0.12 8.19
N ALA A 111 -11.88 -0.99 7.62
CA ALA A 111 -11.34 -2.31 7.91
C ALA A 111 -9.86 -2.42 7.52
N VAL A 112 -9.49 -1.98 6.31
CA VAL A 112 -8.09 -2.05 5.85
C VAL A 112 -7.19 -1.07 6.60
N ALA A 113 -7.66 0.15 6.92
CA ALA A 113 -6.95 1.09 7.77
C ALA A 113 -6.67 0.51 9.16
N SER A 114 -7.63 -0.24 9.73
CA SER A 114 -7.44 -0.92 11.02
C SER A 114 -6.31 -1.95 10.97
N LEU A 115 -6.20 -2.71 9.87
CA LEU A 115 -5.11 -3.67 9.66
C LEU A 115 -3.75 -2.97 9.51
N ALA A 116 -3.70 -1.87 8.74
CA ALA A 116 -2.47 -1.08 8.59
C ALA A 116 -2.02 -0.47 9.93
N ALA A 117 -2.95 0.05 10.73
CA ALA A 117 -2.68 0.58 12.06
C ALA A 117 -2.15 -0.51 13.02
N ASP A 118 -2.72 -1.71 12.97
CA ASP A 118 -2.21 -2.85 13.74
C ASP A 118 -0.78 -3.23 13.33
N THR A 119 -0.46 -3.21 12.04
CA THR A 119 0.91 -3.44 11.55
C THR A 119 1.90 -2.41 12.10
N ALA A 120 1.60 -1.11 11.98
CA ALA A 120 2.44 -0.04 12.54
C ALA A 120 2.66 -0.22 14.06
N ARG A 121 1.58 -0.52 14.80
CA ARG A 121 1.64 -0.76 16.24
C ARG A 121 2.48 -1.99 16.60
N ARG A 122 2.30 -3.13 15.90
CA ARG A 122 3.08 -4.35 16.17
C ARG A 122 4.57 -4.11 15.99
N LYS A 123 4.97 -3.39 14.94
CA LYS A 123 6.37 -3.02 14.72
C LYS A 123 6.93 -2.12 15.82
N ALA A 124 6.13 -1.18 16.34
CA ALA A 124 6.54 -0.33 17.46
C ALA A 124 6.87 -1.14 18.72
N THR A 125 6.05 -2.15 19.02
CA THR A 125 6.27 -3.05 20.16
C THR A 125 7.44 -4.01 19.95
N GLY A 126 7.74 -4.38 18.70
CA GLY A 126 8.87 -5.24 18.34
C GLY A 126 10.22 -4.53 18.31
N ALA A 127 10.24 -3.25 17.92
CA ALA A 127 11.45 -2.41 17.87
C ALA A 127 11.98 -2.00 19.26
N SER A 128 11.24 -2.30 20.33
CA SER A 128 11.62 -2.01 21.72
C SER A 128 12.39 -3.16 22.40
N ARG A 129 12.92 -4.14 21.64
CA ARG A 129 13.73 -5.27 22.15
C ARG A 129 15.16 -5.23 21.66
#